data_AF-A0A965KXU6-F1
#
_entry.id   AF-A0A965KXU6-F1
#
_cell.length_a   1.000
_cell.length_b   1.000
_cell.length_c   1.000
_cell.angle_alpha   90.00
_cell.angle_beta   90.00
_cell.angle_gamma   90.00
#
_symmetry.space_group_name_H-M   'P 1'
#
loop_
_entity.id
_entity.type
_entity.pdbx_description
1 polymer ?
#
loop_
_entity_poly.entity_id
_entity_poly.type
_entity_poly.pdbx_seq_one_letter_code
_entity_poly.pdbx_strand_id
1 'polypeptide(L)'
;MTASGDAPRTTARDHFSLLGLPIRFALDTEALERAWRALQAAVHPDRFAAGTDAQRLLALQYSTRINEAHQTLRDPLRRAAYLCELNGVDIEAERNTAMPEEFLLQQMEWRESLEDCAAAGDVRGLSQLGQEVESSVAETVLLLEHLLDRGQPDFDRAAAEVRRMMFLVKFGEQVHQEQKRIERGAAANR
;
A
#
# COMPACT_ATOMS: atom_id res chain seq x y z
N MET A 1 -14.48 14.04 -36.39
CA MET A 1 -13.99 14.79 -35.21
C MET A 1 -15.10 14.76 -34.16
N THR A 2 -15.13 13.71 -33.35
CA THR A 2 -16.10 13.52 -32.26
C THR A 2 -15.32 13.04 -31.05
N ALA A 3 -15.01 13.97 -30.16
CA ALA A 3 -14.46 13.67 -28.85
C ALA A 3 -15.61 13.12 -27.98
N SER A 4 -15.69 11.80 -27.85
CA SER A 4 -16.46 11.18 -26.78
C SER A 4 -15.63 11.28 -25.50
N GLY A 5 -15.91 12.32 -24.71
CA GLY A 5 -15.50 12.38 -23.32
C GLY A 5 -16.35 11.39 -22.54
N ASP A 6 -15.82 10.19 -22.33
CA ASP A 6 -16.36 9.28 -21.32
C ASP A 6 -15.85 9.77 -19.97
N ALA A 7 -16.69 10.51 -19.26
CA ALA A 7 -16.42 10.89 -17.88
C ALA A 7 -16.47 9.62 -17.02
N PRO A 8 -15.49 9.37 -16.14
CA PRO A 8 -15.52 8.18 -15.30
C PRO A 8 -16.79 8.19 -14.45
N ARG A 9 -17.50 7.06 -14.44
CA ARG A 9 -18.80 6.88 -13.78
C ARG A 9 -18.65 6.97 -12.25
N THR A 10 -18.64 8.19 -11.73
CA THR A 10 -18.68 8.49 -10.28
C THR A 10 -20.08 8.27 -9.74
N THR A 11 -20.45 7.02 -9.43
CA THR A 11 -21.69 6.74 -8.68
C THR A 11 -21.51 5.54 -7.75
N ALA A 12 -20.93 5.80 -6.56
CA ALA A 12 -21.20 5.18 -5.24
C ALA A 12 -20.01 5.32 -4.25
N ARG A 13 -19.45 6.55 -4.13
CA ARG A 13 -18.44 7.03 -3.17
C ARG A 13 -17.26 6.08 -2.91
N ASP A 14 -16.25 6.18 -3.77
CA ASP A 14 -14.89 5.69 -3.54
C ASP A 14 -14.30 6.19 -2.20
N HIS A 15 -13.17 5.61 -1.78
CA HIS A 15 -12.52 5.93 -0.51
C HIS A 15 -12.08 7.40 -0.39
N PHE A 16 -11.67 8.03 -1.49
CA PHE A 16 -11.28 9.45 -1.48
C PHE A 16 -12.51 10.33 -1.28
N SER A 17 -13.57 10.09 -2.05
CA SER A 17 -14.85 10.79 -1.90
C SER A 17 -15.48 10.60 -0.51
N LEU A 18 -15.33 9.41 0.10
CA LEU A 18 -15.80 9.15 1.46
C LEU A 18 -15.08 10.03 2.50
N LEU A 19 -13.76 10.20 2.33
CA LEU A 19 -12.91 10.98 3.23
C LEU A 19 -12.83 12.46 2.84
N GLY A 20 -13.47 12.88 1.75
CA GLY A 20 -13.43 14.26 1.25
C GLY A 20 -12.05 14.66 0.70
N LEU A 21 -11.31 13.69 0.16
CA LEU A 21 -9.96 13.87 -0.36
C LEU A 21 -9.98 13.85 -1.91
N PRO A 22 -9.02 14.50 -2.59
CA PRO A 22 -8.90 14.39 -4.04
C PRO A 22 -8.46 12.98 -4.44
N ILE A 23 -9.04 12.45 -5.53
CA ILE A 23 -8.64 11.17 -6.13
C ILE A 23 -7.29 11.37 -6.83
N ARG A 24 -6.20 11.07 -6.13
CA ARG A 24 -4.83 11.11 -6.64
C ARG A 24 -3.90 10.30 -5.73
N PHE A 25 -2.73 9.93 -6.24
CA PHE A 25 -1.74 9.18 -5.47
C PHE A 25 -1.03 10.08 -4.44
N ALA A 26 -0.67 11.30 -4.80
CA ALA A 26 -0.04 12.28 -3.92
C ALA A 26 -1.03 12.71 -2.82
N LEU A 27 -0.86 12.14 -1.64
CA LEU A 27 -1.77 12.32 -0.52
C LEU A 27 -1.08 13.01 0.65
N ASP A 28 -1.70 14.07 1.16
CA ASP A 28 -1.36 14.66 2.44
C ASP A 28 -1.86 13.73 3.56
N THR A 29 -0.91 13.09 4.26
CA THR A 29 -1.20 12.16 5.35
C THR A 29 -1.83 12.85 6.55
N GLU A 30 -1.52 14.12 6.81
CA GLU A 30 -2.15 14.88 7.89
C GLU A 30 -3.60 15.22 7.55
N ALA A 31 -3.88 15.57 6.29
CA ALA A 31 -5.25 15.74 5.82
C ALA A 31 -6.06 14.44 5.92
N LEU A 32 -5.48 13.31 5.53
CA LEU A 32 -6.09 11.98 5.69
C LEU A 32 -6.44 11.68 7.16
N GLU A 33 -5.48 11.87 8.07
CA GLU A 33 -5.68 11.62 9.50
C GLU A 33 -6.76 12.54 10.09
N ARG A 34 -6.80 13.82 9.70
CA ARG A 34 -7.85 14.75 10.14
C ARG A 34 -9.22 14.33 9.65
N ALA A 35 -9.35 13.97 8.37
CA ALA A 35 -10.61 13.52 7.77
C ALA A 35 -11.12 12.23 8.45
N TRP A 36 -10.25 11.25 8.63
CA TRP A 36 -10.58 9.99 9.30
C TRP A 36 -11.08 10.20 10.73
N ARG A 37 -10.37 11.00 11.55
CA ARG A 37 -10.78 11.28 12.94
C ARG A 37 -12.12 12.01 13.01
N ALA A 38 -12.35 12.99 12.14
CA ALA A 38 -13.61 13.74 12.09
C ALA A 38 -14.80 12.82 11.76
N LEU A 39 -14.63 11.93 10.78
CA LEU A 39 -15.67 10.99 10.37
C LEU A 39 -15.91 9.90 11.43
N GLN A 40 -14.85 9.31 11.99
CA GLN A 40 -14.97 8.34 13.08
C GLN A 40 -15.71 8.93 14.30
N ALA A 41 -15.38 10.17 14.68
CA ALA A 41 -16.06 10.85 15.79
C ALA A 41 -17.56 11.07 15.50
N ALA A 42 -17.96 11.27 14.25
CA ALA A 42 -19.35 11.49 13.87
C ALA A 42 -20.18 10.19 13.92
N VAL A 43 -19.57 9.03 13.62
CA VAL A 43 -20.25 7.73 13.53
C VAL A 43 -19.97 6.80 14.71
N HIS A 44 -19.27 7.28 15.75
CA HIS A 44 -18.85 6.43 16.86
C HIS A 44 -20.05 5.70 17.51
N PRO A 45 -19.97 4.36 17.73
CA PRO A 45 -21.08 3.57 18.28
C PRO A 45 -21.67 4.14 19.57
N ASP A 46 -20.84 4.73 20.43
CA ASP A 46 -21.28 5.36 21.69
C ASP A 46 -22.29 6.51 21.48
N ARG A 47 -22.22 7.22 20.36
CA ARG A 47 -23.21 8.27 20.02
C ARG A 47 -24.57 7.69 19.69
N PHE A 48 -24.60 6.42 19.27
CA PHE A 48 -25.81 5.67 18.94
C PHE A 48 -26.13 4.60 19.99
N ALA A 49 -25.45 4.62 21.14
CA ALA A 49 -25.71 3.69 22.25
C ALA A 49 -27.13 3.82 22.80
N ALA A 50 -27.75 5.01 22.73
CA ALA A 50 -29.16 5.24 23.06
C ALA A 50 -30.12 5.10 21.85
N GLY A 51 -29.59 4.78 20.66
CA GLY A 51 -30.36 4.63 19.42
C GLY A 51 -30.96 3.22 19.26
N THR A 52 -31.76 3.08 18.20
CA THR A 52 -32.32 1.78 17.77
C THR A 52 -31.22 0.83 17.29
N ASP A 53 -31.49 -0.47 17.30
CA ASP A 53 -30.54 -1.47 16.80
C ASP A 53 -30.18 -1.25 15.32
N ALA A 54 -31.14 -0.77 14.51
CA ALA A 54 -30.89 -0.37 13.13
C ALA A 54 -29.89 0.80 13.03
N GLN A 55 -29.99 1.80 13.91
CA GLN A 55 -29.05 2.92 13.93
C GLN A 55 -27.65 2.49 14.39
N ARG A 56 -27.56 1.61 15.38
CA ARG A 56 -26.28 1.04 15.84
C ARG A 56 -25.61 0.22 14.74
N LEU A 57 -26.37 -0.61 14.04
CA LEU A 57 -25.86 -1.42 12.93
C LEU A 57 -25.35 -0.54 11.79
N LEU A 58 -26.09 0.51 11.41
CA LEU A 58 -25.64 1.47 10.41
C LEU A 58 -24.35 2.16 10.85
N ALA A 59 -24.28 2.66 12.09
CA ALA A 59 -23.08 3.30 12.63
C ALA A 59 -21.84 2.39 12.56
N LEU A 60 -22.01 1.10 12.90
CA LEU A 60 -20.95 0.10 12.78
C LEU A 60 -20.49 -0.09 11.33
N GLN A 61 -21.43 -0.27 10.39
CA GLN A 61 -21.10 -0.42 8.97
C GLN A 61 -20.35 0.80 8.42
N TYR A 62 -20.77 2.00 8.81
CA TYR A 62 -20.08 3.23 8.44
C TYR A 62 -18.66 3.31 9.05
N SER A 63 -18.50 2.95 10.32
CA SER A 63 -17.19 2.95 10.98
C SER A 63 -16.22 1.97 10.31
N THR A 64 -16.68 0.77 9.95
CA THR A 64 -15.88 -0.21 9.19
C THR A 64 -15.44 0.37 7.85
N ARG A 65 -16.37 0.94 7.07
CA ARG A 65 -16.06 1.52 5.75
C ARG A 65 -15.06 2.68 5.85
N ILE A 66 -15.16 3.53 6.89
CA ILE A 66 -14.22 4.63 7.14
C ILE A 66 -12.82 4.08 7.46
N ASN A 67 -12.73 3.00 8.25
CA ASN A 67 -11.45 2.37 8.57
C ASN A 67 -10.82 1.71 7.34
N GLU A 68 -11.59 1.01 6.52
CA GLU A 68 -11.11 0.43 5.27
C GLU A 68 -10.57 1.49 4.32
N ALA A 69 -11.30 2.60 4.16
CA ALA A 69 -10.86 3.73 3.36
C ALA A 69 -9.54 4.32 3.89
N HIS A 70 -9.45 4.56 5.19
CA HIS A 70 -8.24 5.09 5.81
C HIS A 70 -7.04 4.16 5.65
N GLN A 71 -7.21 2.86 5.94
CA GLN A 71 -6.15 1.87 5.78
C GLN A 71 -5.66 1.77 4.33
N THR A 72 -6.59 1.81 3.38
CA THR A 72 -6.26 1.72 1.95
C THR A 72 -5.54 2.98 1.46
N LEU A 73 -5.98 4.18 1.86
CA LEU A 73 -5.36 5.43 1.40
C LEU A 73 -4.06 5.77 2.13
N ARG A 74 -3.87 5.28 3.36
CA ARG A 74 -2.66 5.54 4.15
C ARG A 74 -1.44 4.80 3.63
N ASP A 75 -1.63 3.57 3.17
CA ASP A 75 -0.58 2.73 2.63
C ASP A 75 -0.36 3.05 1.14
N PRO A 76 0.85 3.47 0.71
CA PRO A 76 1.10 3.82 -0.68
C PRO A 76 0.87 2.65 -1.65
N LEU A 77 1.22 1.42 -1.27
CA LEU A 77 1.04 0.25 -2.13
C LEU A 77 -0.46 -0.02 -2.33
N ARG A 78 -1.25 -0.04 -1.24
CA ARG A 78 -2.71 -0.24 -1.32
C ARG A 78 -3.39 0.91 -2.06
N ARG A 79 -2.93 2.14 -1.87
CA ARG A 79 -3.47 3.32 -2.56
C ARG A 79 -3.20 3.27 -4.07
N ALA A 80 -2.00 2.88 -4.50
CA ALA A 80 -1.69 2.74 -5.91
C ALA A 80 -2.52 1.62 -6.56
N ALA A 81 -2.65 0.47 -5.90
CA ALA A 81 -3.51 -0.62 -6.37
C ALA A 81 -4.96 -0.16 -6.53
N TYR A 82 -5.50 0.52 -5.50
CA TYR A 82 -6.85 1.05 -5.53
C TYR A 82 -7.09 2.07 -6.64
N LEU A 83 -6.13 2.93 -6.94
CA LEU A 83 -6.23 3.89 -8.05
C LEU A 83 -6.24 3.17 -9.42
N CYS A 84 -5.49 2.08 -9.59
CA CYS A 84 -5.55 1.27 -10.81
C CYS A 84 -6.94 0.62 -10.96
N GLU A 85 -7.45 0.01 -9.89
CA GLU A 85 -8.77 -0.63 -9.87
C GLU A 85 -9.91 0.35 -10.19
N LEU A 86 -9.87 1.57 -9.62
CA LEU A 86 -10.83 2.63 -9.92
C LEU A 86 -10.86 3.03 -11.39
N ASN A 87 -9.76 2.79 -12.12
CA ASN A 87 -9.62 3.07 -13.54
C ASN A 87 -9.74 1.81 -14.41
N GLY A 88 -10.20 0.69 -13.84
CA GLY A 88 -10.49 -0.54 -14.57
C GLY A 88 -9.27 -1.41 -14.85
N VAL A 89 -8.11 -1.13 -14.24
CA VAL A 89 -6.90 -1.95 -14.34
C VAL A 89 -6.75 -2.80 -13.09
N ASP A 90 -6.89 -4.12 -13.26
CA ASP A 90 -6.63 -5.10 -12.20
C ASP A 90 -5.11 -5.30 -12.05
N ILE A 91 -4.64 -5.36 -10.81
CA ILE A 91 -3.25 -5.64 -10.49
C ILE A 91 -2.89 -7.08 -10.85
N GLU A 92 -3.86 -8.00 -10.87
CA GLU A 92 -3.66 -9.43 -11.20
C GLU A 92 -2.45 -10.04 -10.43
N ALA A 93 -2.22 -9.63 -9.18
CA ALA A 93 -0.97 -9.91 -8.45
C ALA A 93 -0.61 -11.40 -8.36
N GLU A 94 -1.62 -12.28 -8.37
CA GLU A 94 -1.44 -13.74 -8.32
C GLU A 94 -1.39 -14.41 -9.70
N ARG A 95 -1.88 -13.74 -10.75
CA ARG A 95 -2.00 -14.30 -12.11
C ARG A 95 -0.95 -13.76 -13.08
N ASN A 96 -0.45 -12.55 -12.83
CA ASN A 96 0.54 -11.87 -13.65
C ASN A 96 1.83 -11.70 -12.86
N THR A 97 2.71 -12.70 -12.94
CA THR A 97 4.03 -12.69 -12.30
C THR A 97 5.14 -12.22 -13.24
N ALA A 98 4.79 -11.71 -14.42
CA ALA A 98 5.76 -11.22 -15.38
C ALA A 98 6.46 -9.98 -14.81
N MET A 99 7.78 -10.06 -14.68
CA MET A 99 8.64 -9.01 -14.16
C MET A 99 9.76 -8.71 -15.16
N PRO A 100 10.28 -7.47 -15.18
CA PRO A 100 11.47 -7.15 -15.96
C PRO A 100 12.65 -8.05 -15.56
N GLU A 101 13.44 -8.48 -16.55
CA GLU A 101 14.60 -9.36 -16.33
C GLU A 101 15.58 -8.78 -15.32
N GLU A 102 15.87 -7.49 -15.42
CA GLU A 102 16.74 -6.75 -14.48
C GLU A 102 16.25 -6.86 -13.03
N PHE A 103 14.93 -6.87 -12.81
CA PHE A 103 14.37 -7.05 -11.48
C PHE A 103 14.50 -8.48 -10.96
N LEU A 104 14.35 -9.48 -11.84
CA LEU A 104 14.52 -10.88 -11.47
C LEU A 104 15.97 -11.18 -11.06
N LEU A 105 16.95 -10.62 -11.79
CA LEU A 105 18.36 -10.72 -11.43
C LEU A 105 18.63 -10.09 -10.05
N GLN A 106 18.13 -8.87 -9.82
CA GLN A 106 18.27 -8.21 -8.52
C GLN A 106 17.64 -9.01 -7.37
N GLN A 107 16.48 -9.65 -7.61
CA GLN A 107 15.84 -10.51 -6.62
C GLN A 107 16.69 -11.73 -6.28
N MET A 108 17.39 -12.32 -7.24
CA MET A 108 18.29 -13.45 -6.99
C MET A 108 19.48 -13.01 -6.12
N GLU A 109 20.13 -11.90 -6.46
CA GLU A 109 21.25 -11.34 -5.70
C GLU A 109 20.87 -11.01 -4.25
N TRP A 110 19.70 -10.41 -4.05
CA TRP A 110 19.19 -10.11 -2.72
C TRP A 110 18.87 -11.37 -1.92
N ARG A 111 18.33 -12.43 -2.55
CA ARG A 111 18.08 -13.71 -1.88
C ARG A 111 19.38 -14.38 -1.44
N GLU A 112 20.39 -14.40 -2.30
CA GLU A 112 21.72 -14.90 -1.96
C GLU A 112 22.31 -14.10 -0.78
N SER A 113 22.25 -12.76 -0.84
CA SER A 113 22.73 -11.90 0.25
C SER A 113 22.00 -12.13 1.58
N LEU A 114 20.69 -12.36 1.54
CA LEU A 114 19.89 -12.71 2.73
C LEU A 114 20.35 -14.04 3.32
N GLU A 115 20.54 -15.07 2.49
CA GLU A 115 20.98 -16.40 2.91
C GLU A 115 22.39 -16.36 3.52
N ASP A 116 23.32 -15.67 2.88
CA ASP A 116 24.70 -15.51 3.35
C ASP A 116 24.78 -14.77 4.68
N CYS A 117 24.09 -13.63 4.80
CA CYS A 117 24.05 -12.88 6.05
C CYS A 117 23.38 -13.69 7.16
N ALA A 118 22.30 -14.42 6.85
CA ALA A 118 21.59 -15.25 7.82
C ALA A 118 22.46 -16.42 8.31
N ALA A 119 23.22 -17.07 7.41
CA ALA A 119 24.15 -18.14 7.76
C ALA A 119 25.33 -17.63 8.60
N ALA A 120 25.83 -16.42 8.31
CA ALA A 120 26.92 -15.80 9.04
C ALA A 120 26.48 -15.17 10.39
N GLY A 121 25.18 -15.04 10.64
CA GLY A 121 24.67 -14.28 11.79
C GLY A 121 24.93 -12.77 11.67
N ASP A 122 25.11 -12.26 10.44
CA ASP A 122 25.48 -10.88 10.17
C ASP A 122 24.27 -9.94 10.17
N VAL A 123 23.89 -9.47 11.36
CA VAL A 123 22.82 -8.49 11.54
C VAL A 123 23.10 -7.18 10.81
N ARG A 124 24.37 -6.78 10.67
CA ARG A 124 24.74 -5.55 9.99
C ARG A 124 24.52 -5.68 8.48
N GLY A 125 24.95 -6.79 7.87
CA GLY A 125 24.68 -7.10 6.47
C GLY A 125 23.18 -7.13 6.18
N LEU A 126 22.39 -7.79 7.05
CA LEU A 126 20.92 -7.76 6.92
C LEU A 126 20.35 -6.35 7.03
N SER A 127 20.92 -5.49 7.88
CA SER A 127 20.46 -4.10 8.03
C SER A 127 20.73 -3.28 6.77
N GLN A 128 21.86 -3.51 6.11
CA GLN A 128 22.20 -2.88 4.84
C GLN A 128 21.27 -3.34 3.72
N LEU A 129 21.04 -4.66 3.61
CA LEU A 129 20.07 -5.22 2.67
C LEU A 129 18.67 -4.65 2.88
N GLY A 130 18.24 -4.48 4.14
CA GLY A 130 16.98 -3.83 4.47
C GLY A 130 16.89 -2.39 3.94
N GLN A 131 17.97 -1.60 4.09
CA GLN A 131 18.03 -0.22 3.59
C GLN A 131 18.00 -0.14 2.05
N GLU A 132 18.64 -1.10 1.35
CA GLU A 132 18.59 -1.19 -0.11
C GLU A 132 17.18 -1.46 -0.62
N VAL A 133 16.47 -2.39 0.04
CA VAL A 133 15.08 -2.71 -0.28
C VAL A 133 14.17 -1.52 0.01
N GLU A 134 14.33 -0.86 1.16
CA GLU A 134 13.58 0.36 1.50
C GLU A 134 13.80 1.49 0.48
N SER A 135 15.04 1.66 0.01
CA SER A 135 15.38 2.65 -1.03
C SER A 135 14.67 2.31 -2.34
N SER A 136 14.67 1.03 -2.74
CA SER A 136 13.96 0.56 -3.94
C SER A 136 12.44 0.77 -3.83
N VAL A 137 11.87 0.60 -2.64
CA VAL A 137 10.44 0.91 -2.37
C VAL A 137 10.18 2.39 -2.53
N ALA A 138 11.04 3.25 -1.96
CA ALA A 138 10.90 4.70 -2.06
C ALA A 138 10.98 5.20 -3.51
N GLU A 139 11.91 4.66 -4.31
CA GLU A 139 12.01 4.93 -5.74
C GLU A 139 10.75 4.52 -6.50
N THR A 140 10.21 3.34 -6.18
CA THR A 140 8.96 2.85 -6.80
C THR A 140 7.78 3.75 -6.45
N VAL A 141 7.71 4.27 -5.22
CA VAL A 141 6.66 5.23 -4.80
C VAL A 141 6.74 6.54 -5.59
N LEU A 142 7.94 7.07 -5.84
CA LEU A 142 8.12 8.27 -6.65
C LEU A 142 7.72 8.03 -8.11
N LEU A 143 8.05 6.86 -8.65
CA LEU A 143 7.62 6.46 -10.00
C LEU A 143 6.10 6.33 -10.08
N LEU A 144 5.46 5.71 -9.09
CA LEU A 144 4.00 5.60 -9.02
C LEU A 144 3.32 6.97 -8.95
N GLU A 145 3.85 7.93 -8.19
CA GLU A 145 3.34 9.30 -8.19
C GLU A 145 3.42 9.91 -9.59
N HIS A 146 4.54 9.72 -10.29
CA HIS A 146 4.67 10.21 -11.66
C HIS A 146 3.66 9.56 -12.61
N LEU A 147 3.55 8.24 -12.59
CA LEU A 147 2.66 7.48 -13.48
C LEU A 147 1.17 7.72 -13.23
N LEU A 148 0.79 8.00 -11.98
CA LEU A 148 -0.63 8.14 -11.59
C LEU A 148 -1.12 9.59 -11.57
N ASP A 149 -0.25 10.56 -11.27
CA ASP A 149 -0.67 11.96 -11.05
C ASP A 149 -0.17 12.96 -12.10
N ARG A 150 0.86 12.62 -12.90
CA ARG A 150 1.49 13.56 -13.84
C ARG A 150 1.11 13.23 -15.28
N GLY A 151 0.82 14.28 -16.06
CA GLY A 151 0.54 14.13 -17.49
C GLY A 151 -0.71 13.30 -17.76
N GLN A 152 -0.60 12.34 -18.69
CA GLN A 152 -1.64 11.33 -18.93
C GLN A 152 -1.31 10.11 -18.06
N PRO A 153 -2.18 9.74 -17.09
CA PRO A 153 -1.92 8.60 -16.23
C PRO A 153 -1.78 7.30 -17.02
N ASP A 154 -0.78 6.50 -16.66
CA ASP A 154 -0.51 5.19 -17.25
C ASP A 154 -0.77 4.09 -16.22
N PHE A 155 -2.02 3.66 -16.15
CA PHE A 155 -2.47 2.69 -15.14
C PHE A 155 -1.93 1.28 -15.40
N ASP A 156 -1.67 0.89 -16.65
CA ASP A 156 -1.10 -0.42 -16.98
C ASP A 156 0.35 -0.53 -16.50
N ARG A 157 1.15 0.52 -16.72
CA ARG A 157 2.51 0.59 -16.17
C ARG A 157 2.49 0.71 -14.66
N ALA A 158 1.60 1.53 -14.09
CA ALA A 158 1.47 1.63 -12.64
C ALA A 158 1.12 0.27 -12.00
N ALA A 159 0.26 -0.53 -12.63
CA ALA A 159 -0.07 -1.87 -12.15
C ALA A 159 1.16 -2.80 -12.14
N ALA A 160 2.05 -2.69 -13.13
CA ALA A 160 3.32 -3.43 -13.13
C ALA A 160 4.24 -3.00 -11.97
N GLU A 161 4.36 -1.70 -11.72
CA GLU A 161 5.15 -1.17 -10.60
C GLU A 161 4.53 -1.52 -9.23
N VAL A 162 3.20 -1.56 -9.12
CA VAL A 162 2.51 -2.06 -7.93
C VAL A 162 2.91 -3.51 -7.67
N ARG A 163 2.85 -4.38 -8.68
CA ARG A 163 3.28 -5.78 -8.53
C ARG A 163 4.73 -5.85 -8.07
N ARG A 164 5.65 -5.09 -8.69
CA ARG A 164 7.06 -5.01 -8.27
C ARG A 164 7.17 -4.61 -6.80
N MET A 165 6.47 -3.56 -6.37
CA MET A 165 6.48 -3.07 -5.00
C MET A 165 5.92 -4.10 -4.00
N MET A 166 4.93 -4.92 -4.37
CA MET A 166 4.46 -6.04 -3.52
C MET A 166 5.58 -7.03 -3.19
N PHE A 167 6.45 -7.35 -4.16
CA PHE A 167 7.62 -8.20 -3.92
C PHE A 167 8.63 -7.53 -2.99
N LEU A 168 8.92 -6.24 -3.21
CA LEU A 168 9.85 -5.48 -2.39
C LEU A 168 9.40 -5.45 -0.91
N VAL A 169 8.14 -5.13 -0.66
CA VAL A 169 7.57 -5.08 0.70
C VAL A 169 7.66 -6.45 1.36
N LYS A 170 7.25 -7.51 0.67
CA LYS A 170 7.31 -8.88 1.19
C LYS A 170 8.76 -9.31 1.49
N PHE A 171 9.70 -8.93 0.64
CA PHE A 171 11.11 -9.27 0.85
C PHE A 171 11.72 -8.49 2.02
N GLY A 172 11.41 -7.20 2.16
CA GLY A 172 11.82 -6.40 3.33
C GLY A 172 11.30 -6.96 4.66
N GLU A 173 10.06 -7.48 4.67
CA GLU A 173 9.53 -8.19 5.83
C GLU A 173 10.33 -9.46 6.18
N GLN A 174 10.78 -10.22 5.17
CA GLN A 174 11.62 -11.41 5.38
C GLN A 174 12.97 -11.04 5.98
N VAL A 175 13.62 -9.99 5.46
CA VAL A 175 14.89 -9.48 6.00
C VAL A 175 14.74 -9.09 7.47
N HIS A 176 13.67 -8.36 7.83
CA HIS A 176 13.41 -7.96 9.23
C HIS A 176 13.11 -9.16 10.15
N GLN A 177 12.39 -10.17 9.64
CA GLN A 177 12.12 -11.39 10.40
C GLN A 177 13.41 -12.15 10.71
N GLU A 178 14.32 -12.25 9.74
CA GLU A 178 15.62 -12.90 9.93
C GLU A 178 16.52 -12.14 10.90
N GLN A 179 16.59 -10.81 10.81
CA GLN A 179 17.31 -9.98 11.80
C GLN A 179 16.84 -10.28 13.23
N LYS A 180 15.52 -10.23 13.45
CA LYS A 180 14.92 -10.52 14.76
C LYS A 180 15.21 -11.94 15.23
N ARG A 181 15.25 -12.92 14.32
CA ARG A 181 15.57 -14.32 14.64
C ARG A 181 17.00 -14.43 15.19
N ILE A 182 17.96 -13.80 14.52
CA ILE A 182 19.38 -13.82 14.90
C ILE A 182 19.58 -13.09 16.23
N GLU A 183 19.01 -11.90 16.40
CA GLU A 183 19.12 -11.12 17.65
C GLU A 183 18.56 -11.86 18.86
N ARG A 184 17.41 -12.53 18.71
CA ARG A 184 16.82 -13.35 19.77
C ARG A 184 17.69 -14.56 20.11
N GLY A 185 18.26 -15.21 19.10
CA GLY A 185 19.22 -16.31 19.31
C GLY A 185 20.46 -15.84 20.07
N ALA A 186 21.00 -14.67 19.71
CA ALA A 186 22.16 -14.07 20.39
C ALA A 186 21.86 -13.60 21.82
N ALA A 187 20.61 -13.25 22.14
CA ALA A 187 20.18 -12.89 23.50
C ALA A 187 19.92 -14.11 24.39
N ALA A 188 19.44 -15.22 23.82
CA ALA A 188 19.19 -16.47 24.55
C ALA A 188 20.48 -17.25 24.90
N ASN A 189 21.58 -16.98 24.20
CA ASN A 189 22.88 -17.64 24.39
C ASN A 189 23.86 -16.83 25.27
N ARG A 190 23.41 -15.70 25.85
CA ARG A 190 24.15 -14.89 26.83
C ARG A 190 23.62 -15.14 28.23
#